data_AF-A0A0X8D258-F1
#
_entry.id   AF-A0A0X8D258-F1
#
_cell.length_a   1.000
_cell.length_b   1.000
_cell.length_c   1.000
_cell.angle_alpha   90.00
_cell.angle_beta   90.00
_cell.angle_gamma   90.00
#
_symmetry.space_group_name_H-M   'P 1'
#
loop_
_entity.id
_entity.type
_entity.pdbx_description
1 polymer ?
#
loop_
_entity_poly.entity_id
_entity_poly.type
_entity_poly.pdbx_seq_one_letter_code
_entity_poly.pdbx_strand_id
1 'polypeptide(L)'
;MVLKKQTVWLLSMLAVLVVLSAYYLVQGSSGQVQVATGNMSDTSKVPQSSLATDVKTDMKGVSVETKQVAPKPEGMPVTTPSDDYFIGYKMQRDAQQEQEMGRFMEVMTNGDANPKAIAEAKKKLEELAALKDNQTQVEELVKSLGSFKDVVVIAKDDMVRVVVQAETLKKDKVVEIINVVKQHMKVPGNNIVVSYKP
;
A
#
# COMPACT_ATOMS: atom_id res chain seq x y z
N MET A 1 49.01 19.53 -9.24
CA MET A 1 48.21 20.39 -8.35
C MET A 1 48.19 19.75 -6.97
N VAL A 2 48.87 20.36 -6.00
CA VAL A 2 49.01 19.77 -4.66
C VAL A 2 47.69 20.02 -3.91
N LEU A 3 46.90 18.96 -3.70
CA LEU A 3 45.72 19.06 -2.84
C LEU A 3 46.20 19.51 -1.46
N LYS A 4 45.73 20.67 -1.01
CA LYS A 4 46.04 21.20 0.32
C LYS A 4 45.60 20.15 1.34
N LYS A 5 46.34 19.93 2.42
CA LYS A 5 45.99 18.94 3.46
C LYS A 5 44.55 19.10 3.98
N GLN A 6 43.98 20.30 3.85
CA GLN A 6 42.57 20.61 4.10
C GLN A 6 41.59 19.94 3.13
N THR A 7 41.88 19.82 1.82
CA THR A 7 41.00 19.12 0.88
C THR A 7 41.02 17.61 1.09
N VAL A 8 42.11 17.03 1.60
CA VAL A 8 42.14 15.61 1.96
C VAL A 8 41.24 15.33 3.16
N TRP A 9 41.25 16.21 4.16
CA TRP A 9 40.34 16.11 5.30
C TRP A 9 38.87 16.32 4.87
N LEU A 10 38.62 17.27 3.96
CA LEU A 10 37.28 17.57 3.45
C LEU A 10 36.75 16.45 2.54
N LEU A 11 37.58 15.86 1.68
CA LEU A 11 37.18 14.70 0.85
C LEU A 11 36.89 13.47 1.72
N SER A 12 37.65 13.25 2.80
CA SER A 12 37.36 12.16 3.72
C SER A 12 36.01 12.35 4.41
N MET A 13 35.66 13.58 4.82
CA MET A 13 34.35 13.87 5.40
C MET A 13 33.21 13.71 4.39
N LEU A 14 33.42 14.14 3.14
CA LEU A 14 32.45 14.00 2.05
C LEU A 14 32.19 12.53 1.71
N ALA A 15 33.24 11.71 1.63
CA ALA A 15 33.13 10.28 1.34
C ALA A 15 32.32 9.54 2.42
N VAL A 16 32.53 9.88 3.70
CA VAL A 16 31.76 9.31 4.81
C VAL A 16 30.26 9.65 4.67
N LEU A 17 29.91 10.90 4.35
CA LEU A 17 28.52 11.32 4.19
C LEU A 17 27.80 10.54 3.07
N VAL A 18 28.47 10.31 1.94
CA VAL A 18 27.91 9.55 0.81
C VAL A 18 27.71 8.07 1.16
N VAL A 19 28.62 7.48 1.95
CA VAL A 19 28.45 6.09 2.42
C VAL A 19 27.27 5.98 3.38
N LEU A 20 27.07 6.95 4.28
CA LEU A 20 25.88 6.98 5.13
C LEU A 20 24.60 7.14 4.30
N SER A 21 24.55 8.03 3.31
CA SER A 21 23.33 8.21 2.49
C SER A 21 22.97 6.95 1.69
N ALA A 22 23.98 6.27 1.13
CA ALA A 22 23.77 4.98 0.48
C ALA A 22 23.32 3.89 1.47
N TYR A 23 23.89 3.88 2.67
CA TYR A 23 23.49 2.97 3.74
C TYR A 23 22.02 3.17 4.14
N TYR A 24 21.57 4.42 4.27
CA TYR A 24 20.17 4.75 4.56
C TYR A 24 19.21 4.45 3.39
N LEU A 25 19.68 4.56 2.13
CA LEU A 25 18.88 4.16 0.96
C LEU A 25 18.68 2.64 0.86
N VAL A 26 19.67 1.85 1.29
CA VAL A 26 19.61 0.37 1.25
C VAL A 26 18.83 -0.23 2.42
N GLN A 27 18.83 0.39 3.60
CA GLN A 27 18.21 -0.20 4.80
C GLN A 27 16.72 0.09 5.00
N GLY A 28 16.09 0.88 4.12
CA GLY A 28 14.67 1.18 4.24
C GLY A 28 14.39 2.13 5.41
N SER A 29 13.62 3.17 5.12
CA SER A 29 13.24 4.23 6.04
C SER A 29 12.78 3.72 7.42
N SER A 30 13.56 4.00 8.46
CA SER A 30 13.11 3.96 9.85
C SER A 30 13.31 5.33 10.50
N GLY A 31 12.20 6.06 10.66
CA GLY A 31 12.11 7.19 11.60
C GLY A 31 12.18 8.60 10.99
N GLN A 32 11.02 9.06 10.51
CA GLN A 32 10.51 10.43 10.35
C GLN A 32 11.47 11.64 10.48
N VAL A 33 11.44 12.53 9.47
CA VAL A 33 11.53 13.98 9.68
C VAL A 33 10.13 14.56 9.45
N GLN A 34 9.48 14.96 10.54
CA GLN A 34 8.33 15.86 10.50
C GLN A 34 8.85 17.27 10.19
N VAL A 35 8.48 17.82 9.03
CA VAL A 35 8.56 19.27 8.80
C VAL A 35 7.34 19.91 9.44
N ALA A 36 7.47 20.21 10.74
CA ALA A 36 6.60 21.16 11.40
C ALA A 36 7.19 22.56 11.19
N THR A 37 6.58 23.33 10.30
CA THR A 37 6.72 24.80 10.28
C THR A 37 6.24 25.32 11.63
N GLY A 38 7.14 25.89 12.42
CA GLY A 38 6.83 26.47 13.71
C GLY A 38 7.61 27.76 13.92
N ASN A 39 6.87 28.85 14.13
CA ASN A 39 7.34 30.13 14.61
C ASN A 39 8.34 30.01 15.78
N MET A 40 9.24 31.00 15.82
CA MET A 40 10.15 31.34 16.92
C MET A 40 9.52 31.17 18.31
N SER A 41 10.25 30.53 19.24
CA SER A 41 10.63 31.07 20.57
C SER A 41 11.41 30.03 21.41
N ASP A 42 12.57 30.46 21.89
CA ASP A 42 13.27 30.10 23.14
C ASP A 42 13.84 28.68 23.45
N THR A 43 15.18 28.62 23.36
CA THR A 43 16.13 28.44 24.49
C THR A 43 16.15 27.15 25.33
N SER A 44 17.30 26.45 25.19
CA SER A 44 18.13 25.79 26.22
C SER A 44 17.97 24.28 26.57
N LYS A 45 19.16 23.64 26.52
CA LYS A 45 19.70 22.52 27.34
C LYS A 45 19.41 21.05 26.94
N VAL A 46 20.46 20.43 26.35
CA VAL A 46 20.89 19.01 26.44
C VAL A 46 21.31 18.75 27.92
N PRO A 47 21.28 17.53 28.54
CA PRO A 47 21.75 16.27 27.93
C PRO A 47 21.18 14.89 28.39
N GLN A 48 21.23 13.93 27.46
CA GLN A 48 21.89 12.61 27.55
C GLN A 48 21.38 11.47 28.49
N SER A 49 21.43 10.27 27.91
CA SER A 49 21.68 8.94 28.53
C SER A 49 20.52 8.22 29.25
N SER A 50 20.13 7.06 28.72
CA SER A 50 20.72 5.77 29.13
C SER A 50 20.05 4.59 28.42
N LEU A 51 20.88 3.67 27.96
CA LEU A 51 20.53 2.29 27.57
C LEU A 51 20.20 1.48 28.83
N ALA A 52 19.33 0.46 28.71
CA ALA A 52 19.64 -0.94 29.02
C ALA A 52 18.40 -1.85 29.22
N THR A 53 18.37 -2.92 28.41
CA THR A 53 18.09 -4.34 28.77
C THR A 53 16.65 -4.85 28.97
N ASP A 54 16.19 -5.59 27.95
CA ASP A 54 15.75 -7.01 27.95
C ASP A 54 14.97 -7.60 29.15
N VAL A 55 13.78 -8.19 28.88
CA VAL A 55 13.41 -9.61 29.13
C VAL A 55 11.94 -9.87 28.77
N LYS A 56 11.69 -11.05 28.16
CA LYS A 56 10.42 -11.64 27.70
C LYS A 56 9.43 -12.05 28.82
N THR A 57 8.14 -12.14 28.45
CA THR A 57 7.20 -13.29 28.58
C THR A 57 5.82 -12.92 29.17
N ASP A 58 4.77 -13.39 28.49
CA ASP A 58 3.34 -13.54 28.81
C ASP A 58 2.68 -12.76 29.97
N MET A 59 1.54 -12.10 29.67
CA MET A 59 0.19 -12.55 30.06
C MET A 59 -0.85 -11.40 30.00
N LYS A 60 -1.89 -11.61 29.19
CA LYS A 60 -3.32 -11.29 29.45
C LYS A 60 -3.69 -9.90 30.01
N GLY A 61 -4.24 -9.07 29.11
CA GLY A 61 -5.41 -8.20 29.34
C GLY A 61 -5.23 -6.98 30.24
N VAL A 62 -5.45 -5.77 29.69
CA VAL A 62 -6.35 -4.77 30.26
C VAL A 62 -6.60 -3.67 29.22
N SER A 63 -7.85 -3.28 29.17
CA SER A 63 -8.50 -2.21 28.40
C SER A 63 -7.76 -0.87 28.45
N VAL A 64 -7.72 -0.17 27.32
CA VAL A 64 -7.66 1.29 27.32
C VAL A 64 -8.75 1.80 26.35
N GLU A 65 -9.92 2.10 26.93
CA GLU A 65 -10.83 3.09 26.38
C GLU A 65 -10.05 4.40 26.16
N THR A 66 -10.04 4.91 24.93
CA THR A 66 -9.94 6.35 24.73
C THR A 66 -11.23 6.82 24.08
N LYS A 67 -12.18 7.13 24.97
CA LYS A 67 -13.41 7.84 24.69
C LYS A 67 -13.04 9.28 24.27
N GLN A 68 -12.87 9.51 22.96
CA GLN A 68 -12.99 10.86 22.39
C GLN A 68 -14.37 10.99 21.75
N VAL A 69 -15.31 11.48 22.55
CA VAL A 69 -16.59 11.99 22.08
C VAL A 69 -16.35 13.45 21.69
N ALA A 70 -16.19 13.71 20.40
CA ALA A 70 -16.48 15.01 19.82
C ALA A 70 -17.87 14.92 19.16
N PRO A 71 -18.79 15.86 19.39
CA PRO A 71 -20.13 15.81 18.81
C PRO A 71 -20.03 16.03 17.30
N LYS A 72 -20.29 14.98 16.51
CA LYS A 72 -20.31 15.07 15.05
C LYS A 72 -21.72 15.49 14.62
N PRO A 73 -21.88 16.49 13.73
CA PRO A 73 -23.17 16.90 13.22
C PRO A 73 -23.87 15.72 12.52
N GLU A 74 -25.14 15.53 12.85
CA GLU A 74 -26.01 14.49 12.30
C GLU A 74 -26.08 14.61 10.76
N GLY A 75 -25.75 13.53 10.05
CA GLY A 75 -25.95 13.43 8.59
C GLY A 75 -24.78 12.88 7.76
N MET A 76 -23.60 12.60 8.33
CA MET A 76 -22.52 11.91 7.61
C MET A 76 -22.41 10.45 8.05
N PRO A 77 -22.27 9.48 7.12
CA PRO A 77 -21.99 8.10 7.49
C PRO A 77 -20.71 8.07 8.31
N VAL A 78 -20.77 7.44 9.49
CA VAL A 78 -19.60 7.21 10.33
C VAL A 78 -18.74 6.16 9.61
N THR A 79 -17.70 6.60 8.90
CA THR A 79 -16.67 5.71 8.36
C THR A 79 -15.94 5.06 9.52
N THR A 80 -15.90 3.73 9.52
CA THR A 80 -15.15 2.94 10.49
C THR A 80 -13.70 2.79 10.03
N PRO A 81 -12.73 2.51 10.92
CA PRO A 81 -11.34 2.27 10.53
C PRO A 81 -11.17 1.14 9.49
N SER A 82 -12.11 0.19 9.44
CA SER A 82 -12.12 -0.83 8.39
C SER A 82 -12.60 -0.29 7.05
N ASP A 83 -13.58 0.62 7.03
CA ASP A 83 -13.97 1.32 5.80
C ASP A 83 -12.80 2.10 5.21
N ASP A 84 -12.03 2.80 6.05
CA ASP A 84 -10.83 3.53 5.62
C ASP A 84 -9.77 2.59 5.01
N TYR A 85 -9.65 1.36 5.51
CA TYR A 85 -8.78 0.34 4.92
C TYR A 85 -9.22 -0.02 3.50
N PHE A 86 -10.50 -0.34 3.28
CA PHE A 86 -10.99 -0.72 1.94
C PHE A 86 -10.96 0.46 0.96
N ILE A 87 -11.32 1.68 1.42
CA ILE A 87 -11.24 2.90 0.62
C ILE A 87 -9.78 3.18 0.22
N GLY A 88 -8.87 3.16 1.19
CA GLY A 88 -7.44 3.40 0.95
C GLY A 88 -6.84 2.36 0.01
N TYR A 89 -7.23 1.09 0.16
CA TYR A 89 -6.75 0.02 -0.70
C TYR A 89 -7.25 0.16 -2.15
N LYS A 90 -8.52 0.52 -2.35
CA LYS A 90 -9.07 0.81 -3.69
C LYS A 90 -8.38 2.00 -4.32
N MET A 91 -8.21 3.09 -3.58
CA MET A 91 -7.50 4.27 -4.06
C MET A 91 -6.06 3.94 -4.46
N GLN A 92 -5.35 3.13 -3.67
CA GLN A 92 -4.00 2.67 -3.99
C GLN A 92 -3.97 1.81 -5.26
N ARG A 93 -4.90 0.84 -5.38
CA ARG A 93 -5.03 0.01 -6.57
C ARG A 93 -5.29 0.86 -7.80
N ASP A 94 -6.25 1.78 -7.71
CA ASP A 94 -6.67 2.61 -8.83
C ASP A 94 -5.53 3.55 -9.26
N ALA A 95 -4.77 4.12 -8.31
CA ALA A 95 -3.57 4.91 -8.60
C ALA A 95 -2.47 4.08 -9.29
N GLN A 96 -2.26 2.82 -8.88
CA GLN A 96 -1.31 1.93 -9.56
C GLN A 96 -1.75 1.60 -10.99
N GLN A 97 -3.03 1.30 -11.19
CA GLN A 97 -3.59 1.03 -12.51
C GLN A 97 -3.50 2.26 -13.42
N GLU A 98 -3.74 3.45 -12.88
CA GLU A 98 -3.60 4.71 -13.62
C GLU A 98 -2.15 4.97 -14.03
N GLN A 99 -1.20 4.68 -13.14
CA GLN A 99 0.23 4.76 -13.46
C GLN A 99 0.62 3.77 -14.59
N GLU A 100 0.13 2.53 -14.53
CA GLU A 100 0.38 1.53 -15.58
C GLU A 100 -0.24 1.95 -16.92
N MET A 101 -1.47 2.43 -16.90
CA MET A 101 -2.17 2.97 -18.06
C MET A 101 -1.40 4.14 -18.68
N GLY A 102 -0.94 5.08 -17.85
CA GLY A 102 -0.11 6.21 -18.27
C GLY A 102 1.19 5.74 -18.94
N ARG A 103 1.86 4.73 -18.37
CA ARG A 103 3.07 4.14 -18.96
C ARG A 103 2.80 3.50 -20.32
N PHE A 104 1.70 2.77 -20.47
CA PHE A 104 1.34 2.17 -21.77
C PHE A 104 0.97 3.24 -22.80
N MET A 105 0.26 4.29 -22.39
CA MET A 105 -0.04 5.44 -23.26
C MET A 105 1.22 6.18 -23.70
N GLU A 106 2.20 6.38 -22.81
CA GLU A 106 3.48 6.98 -23.16
C GLU A 106 4.23 6.16 -24.21
N VAL A 107 4.25 4.83 -24.09
CA VAL A 107 4.84 3.95 -25.11
C VAL A 107 4.11 4.07 -26.45
N MET A 108 2.80 4.29 -26.44
CA MET A 108 2.01 4.45 -27.66
C MET A 108 2.17 5.83 -28.32
N THR A 109 2.43 6.88 -27.54
CA THR A 109 2.59 8.27 -28.03
C THR A 109 4.04 8.65 -28.30
N ASN A 110 5.00 7.84 -27.84
CA ASN A 110 6.41 8.03 -28.12
C ASN A 110 6.71 7.76 -29.61
N GLY A 111 7.14 8.81 -30.33
CA GLY A 111 7.46 8.74 -31.76
C GLY A 111 8.66 7.85 -32.11
N ASP A 112 9.49 7.50 -31.14
CA ASP A 112 10.65 6.61 -31.30
C ASP A 112 10.33 5.15 -30.93
N ALA A 113 9.12 4.85 -30.46
CA ALA A 113 8.73 3.50 -30.08
C ALA A 113 8.64 2.59 -31.30
N ASN A 114 9.20 1.39 -31.19
CA ASN A 114 9.08 0.42 -32.27
C ASN A 114 7.62 -0.08 -32.40
N PRO A 115 7.18 -0.49 -33.61
CA PRO A 115 5.80 -0.95 -33.83
C PRO A 115 5.36 -2.13 -32.95
N LYS A 116 6.30 -2.98 -32.52
CA LYS A 116 6.02 -4.12 -31.64
C LYS A 116 5.70 -3.68 -30.22
N ALA A 117 6.42 -2.69 -29.69
CA ALA A 117 6.19 -2.10 -28.38
C ALA A 117 4.85 -1.37 -28.32
N ILE A 118 4.49 -0.65 -29.39
CA ILE A 118 3.16 -0.01 -29.52
C ILE A 118 2.05 -1.06 -29.51
N ALA A 119 2.21 -2.15 -30.27
CA ALA A 119 1.24 -3.25 -30.29
C ALA A 119 1.13 -3.95 -28.93
N GLU A 120 2.24 -4.17 -28.24
CA GLU A 120 2.28 -4.77 -26.90
C GLU A 120 1.63 -3.85 -25.86
N ALA A 121 1.92 -2.54 -25.89
CA ALA A 121 1.31 -1.55 -25.01
C ALA A 121 -0.21 -1.48 -25.21
N LYS A 122 -0.68 -1.48 -26.47
CA LYS A 122 -2.11 -1.53 -26.79
C LYS A 122 -2.77 -2.80 -26.24
N LYS A 123 -2.13 -3.96 -26.44
CA LYS A 123 -2.63 -5.23 -25.90
C LYS A 123 -2.69 -5.21 -24.37
N LYS A 124 -1.67 -4.67 -23.71
CA LYS A 124 -1.62 -4.53 -22.25
C LYS A 124 -2.70 -3.59 -21.72
N LEU A 125 -3.02 -2.53 -22.45
CA LEU A 125 -4.12 -1.61 -22.12
C LEU A 125 -5.48 -2.31 -22.22
N GLU A 126 -5.72 -3.08 -23.28
CA GLU A 126 -6.95 -3.89 -23.43
C GLU A 126 -7.06 -4.97 -22.33
N GLU A 127 -5.95 -5.66 -22.01
CA GLU A 127 -5.88 -6.63 -20.91
C GLU A 127 -6.19 -5.97 -19.55
N LEU A 128 -5.62 -4.78 -19.29
CA LEU A 128 -5.85 -4.03 -18.06
C LEU A 128 -7.32 -3.58 -17.93
N ALA A 129 -7.93 -3.11 -19.02
CA ALA A 129 -9.34 -2.73 -19.05
C ALA A 129 -10.25 -3.94 -18.77
N ALA A 130 -10.03 -5.06 -19.47
CA ALA A 130 -10.77 -6.29 -19.22
C ALA A 130 -10.58 -6.81 -17.78
N LEU A 131 -9.38 -6.68 -17.22
CA LEU A 131 -9.09 -7.03 -15.83
C LEU A 131 -9.91 -6.17 -14.87
N LYS A 132 -9.97 -4.85 -15.09
CA LYS A 132 -10.73 -3.91 -14.26
C LYS A 132 -12.24 -4.22 -14.28
N ASP A 133 -12.78 -4.51 -15.46
CA ASP A 133 -14.19 -4.88 -15.61
C ASP A 133 -14.48 -6.19 -14.86
N ASN A 134 -13.64 -7.20 -15.03
CA ASN A 134 -13.77 -8.48 -14.33
C ASN A 134 -13.64 -8.31 -12.81
N GLN A 135 -12.70 -7.49 -12.33
CA GLN A 135 -12.56 -7.17 -10.90
C GLN A 135 -13.83 -6.56 -10.34
N THR A 136 -14.41 -5.58 -11.06
CA THR A 136 -15.60 -4.85 -10.62
C THR A 136 -16.82 -5.78 -10.57
N GLN A 137 -17.00 -6.61 -11.61
CA GLN A 137 -18.07 -7.62 -11.64
C GLN A 137 -17.93 -8.64 -10.51
N VAL A 138 -16.72 -9.14 -10.26
CA VAL A 138 -16.48 -10.08 -9.16
C VAL A 138 -16.71 -9.41 -7.81
N GLU A 139 -16.30 -8.16 -7.60
CA GLU A 139 -16.59 -7.42 -6.37
C GLU A 139 -18.10 -7.32 -6.12
N GLU A 140 -18.89 -6.98 -7.14
CA GLU A 140 -20.34 -6.85 -7.03
C GLU A 140 -21.04 -8.20 -6.79
N LEU A 141 -20.59 -9.26 -7.46
CA LEU A 141 -21.08 -10.62 -7.24
C LEU A 141 -20.73 -11.13 -5.84
N VAL A 142 -19.52 -10.88 -5.36
CA VAL A 142 -19.10 -11.33 -4.02
C VAL A 142 -19.85 -10.54 -2.95
N LYS A 143 -20.04 -9.23 -3.13
CA LYS A 143 -20.87 -8.39 -2.24
C LYS A 143 -22.28 -8.95 -2.10
N SER A 144 -22.92 -9.32 -3.21
CA SER A 144 -24.28 -9.87 -3.21
C SER A 144 -24.38 -11.29 -2.65
N LEU A 145 -23.36 -12.14 -2.86
CA LEU A 145 -23.34 -13.54 -2.37
C LEU A 145 -23.27 -13.68 -0.84
N GLY A 146 -22.54 -12.77 -0.19
CA GLY A 146 -22.26 -12.84 1.24
C GLY A 146 -22.85 -11.68 2.06
N SER A 147 -23.56 -10.76 1.41
CA SER A 147 -24.00 -9.49 2.03
C SER A 147 -22.84 -8.77 2.72
N PHE A 148 -21.65 -8.81 2.11
CA PHE A 148 -20.46 -8.18 2.66
C PHE A 148 -20.57 -6.66 2.51
N LYS A 149 -20.11 -5.93 3.53
CA LYS A 149 -20.19 -4.46 3.53
C LYS A 149 -19.31 -3.85 2.44
N ASP A 150 -18.08 -4.33 2.30
CA ASP A 150 -17.21 -4.01 1.18
C ASP A 150 -16.35 -5.20 0.76
N VAL A 151 -15.90 -5.18 -0.49
CA VAL A 151 -15.07 -6.22 -1.12
C VAL A 151 -14.07 -5.52 -2.01
N VAL A 152 -12.83 -6.02 -1.98
CA VAL A 152 -11.75 -5.58 -2.86
C VAL A 152 -11.15 -6.80 -3.53
N VAL A 153 -11.10 -6.76 -4.86
CA VAL A 153 -10.44 -7.76 -5.69
C VAL A 153 -9.18 -7.16 -6.28
N ILE A 154 -8.08 -7.90 -6.13
CA ILE A 154 -6.75 -7.49 -6.56
C ILE A 154 -6.21 -8.61 -7.41
N ALA A 155 -5.93 -8.33 -8.67
CA ALA A 155 -5.31 -9.28 -9.56
C ALA A 155 -3.95 -8.74 -9.98
N LYS A 156 -2.90 -9.52 -9.73
CA LYS A 156 -1.53 -9.19 -10.07
C LYS A 156 -0.76 -10.48 -10.38
N ASP A 157 -0.02 -10.49 -11.49
CA ASP A 157 0.89 -11.58 -11.85
C ASP A 157 0.25 -12.98 -11.72
N ASP A 158 -0.93 -13.16 -12.33
CA ASP A 158 -1.76 -14.38 -12.29
C ASP A 158 -2.30 -14.80 -10.90
N MET A 159 -2.03 -14.03 -9.85
CA MET A 159 -2.63 -14.21 -8.52
C MET A 159 -3.80 -13.26 -8.31
N VAL A 160 -4.88 -13.79 -7.74
CA VAL A 160 -6.06 -13.01 -7.36
C VAL A 160 -6.24 -13.06 -5.86
N ARG A 161 -6.14 -11.91 -5.20
CA ARG A 161 -6.47 -11.75 -3.79
C ARG A 161 -7.83 -11.09 -3.66
N VAL A 162 -8.72 -11.74 -2.92
CA VAL A 162 -10.03 -11.20 -2.55
C VAL A 162 -10.03 -10.90 -1.07
N VAL A 163 -10.37 -9.66 -0.71
CA VAL A 163 -10.53 -9.23 0.67
C VAL A 163 -11.98 -8.83 0.88
N VAL A 164 -12.65 -9.45 1.85
CA VAL A 164 -14.05 -9.16 2.18
C VAL A 164 -14.16 -8.50 3.56
N GLN A 165 -15.06 -7.52 3.69
CA GLN A 165 -15.38 -6.89 4.96
C GLN A 165 -16.44 -7.72 5.70
N ALA A 166 -15.99 -8.48 6.70
CA ALA A 166 -16.82 -9.37 7.50
C ALA A 166 -16.15 -9.67 8.84
N GLU A 167 -16.95 -9.82 9.90
CA GLU A 167 -16.44 -10.27 11.21
C GLU A 167 -15.95 -11.73 11.16
N THR A 168 -16.63 -12.56 10.36
CA THR A 168 -16.29 -13.97 10.18
C THR A 168 -16.50 -14.40 8.74
N LEU A 169 -15.67 -15.33 8.26
CA LEU A 169 -15.79 -15.91 6.93
C LEU A 169 -15.85 -17.44 7.03
N LYS A 170 -17.03 -18.01 6.71
CA LYS A 170 -17.24 -19.46 6.71
C LYS A 170 -16.57 -20.09 5.49
N LYS A 171 -16.06 -21.32 5.66
CA LYS A 171 -15.40 -22.08 4.58
C LYS A 171 -16.31 -22.26 3.35
N ASP A 172 -17.61 -22.47 3.56
CA ASP A 172 -18.58 -22.60 2.45
C ASP A 172 -18.59 -21.35 1.57
N LYS A 173 -18.58 -20.16 2.20
CA LYS A 173 -18.52 -18.87 1.50
C LYS A 173 -17.18 -18.63 0.82
N VAL A 174 -16.07 -19.10 1.40
CA VAL A 174 -14.75 -19.06 0.72
C VAL A 174 -14.79 -19.85 -0.58
N VAL A 175 -15.37 -21.05 -0.57
CA VAL A 175 -15.47 -21.90 -1.78
C VAL A 175 -16.37 -21.26 -2.84
N GLU A 176 -17.48 -20.64 -2.45
CA GLU A 176 -18.35 -19.87 -3.35
C GLU A 176 -17.58 -18.71 -4.01
N ILE A 177 -16.86 -17.90 -3.22
CA ILE A 177 -16.04 -16.78 -3.72
C ILE A 177 -14.99 -17.27 -4.72
N ILE A 178 -14.26 -18.34 -4.38
CA ILE A 178 -13.24 -18.94 -5.26
C ILE A 178 -13.87 -19.36 -6.58
N ASN A 179 -15.07 -19.95 -6.57
CA ASN A 179 -15.73 -20.37 -7.80
C ASN A 179 -16.14 -19.19 -8.70
N VAL A 180 -16.66 -18.11 -8.13
CA VAL A 180 -16.99 -16.89 -8.89
C VAL A 180 -15.75 -16.29 -9.53
N VAL A 181 -14.69 -16.10 -8.73
CA VAL A 181 -13.42 -15.54 -9.21
C VAL A 181 -12.82 -16.41 -10.32
N LYS A 182 -12.84 -17.74 -10.13
CA LYS A 182 -12.38 -18.72 -11.14
C LYS A 182 -13.17 -18.60 -12.45
N GLN A 183 -14.49 -18.46 -12.37
CA GLN A 183 -15.35 -18.38 -13.56
C GLN A 183 -15.17 -17.06 -14.33
N HIS A 184 -15.07 -15.93 -13.64
CA HIS A 184 -14.99 -14.62 -14.29
C HIS A 184 -13.57 -14.22 -14.68
N MET A 185 -12.58 -14.48 -13.82
CA MET A 185 -11.19 -14.07 -14.07
C MET A 185 -10.37 -15.14 -14.82
N LYS A 186 -10.94 -16.33 -15.06
CA LYS A 186 -10.29 -17.47 -15.74
C LYS A 186 -8.93 -17.86 -15.12
N VAL A 187 -8.75 -17.61 -13.83
CA VAL A 187 -7.54 -17.98 -13.08
C VAL A 187 -7.72 -19.33 -12.40
N PRO A 188 -6.65 -20.14 -12.25
CA PRO A 188 -6.73 -21.39 -11.52
C PRO A 188 -7.03 -21.14 -10.04
N GLY A 189 -7.83 -22.02 -9.43
CA GLY A 189 -8.22 -21.89 -8.02
C GLY A 189 -7.04 -21.79 -7.04
N ASN A 190 -5.91 -22.40 -7.40
CA ASN A 190 -4.67 -22.37 -6.60
C ASN A 190 -4.05 -20.96 -6.50
N ASN A 191 -4.38 -20.07 -7.43
CA ASN A 191 -3.87 -18.70 -7.45
C ASN A 191 -4.84 -17.72 -6.78
N ILE A 192 -5.94 -18.21 -6.21
CA ILE A 192 -6.97 -17.39 -5.57
C ILE A 192 -6.76 -17.44 -4.05
N VAL A 193 -6.51 -16.28 -3.44
CA VAL A 193 -6.36 -16.13 -1.99
C VAL A 193 -7.52 -15.30 -1.47
N VAL A 194 -8.36 -15.91 -0.63
CA VAL A 194 -9.48 -15.22 0.03
C VAL A 194 -9.11 -14.90 1.47
N SER A 195 -9.35 -13.66 1.87
CA SER A 195 -9.12 -13.17 3.23
C SER A 195 -10.28 -12.28 3.69
N TYR A 196 -10.46 -12.13 5.00
CA TYR A 196 -11.48 -11.28 5.57
C TYR A 196 -10.86 -10.27 6.53
N LYS A 197 -11.51 -9.11 6.64
CA LYS A 197 -11.22 -8.07 7.62
C LYS A 197 -12.53 -7.61 8.27
N PRO A 198 -12.59 -7.46 9.60
CA PRO A 198 -13.70 -6.79 10.25
C PRO A 198 -13.74 -5.32 9.82
#